data_AF-A0A839AG65-F1
#
_entry.id   AF-A0A839AG65-F1
#
_cell.length_a   1.000
_cell.length_b   1.000
_cell.length_c   1.000
_cell.angle_alpha   90.00
_cell.angle_beta   90.00
_cell.angle_gamma   90.00
#
_symmetry.space_group_name_H-M   'P 1'
#
loop_
_entity.id
_entity.type
_entity.pdbx_description
1 polymer ?
#
loop_
_entity_poly.entity_id
_entity_poly.type
_entity_poly.pdbx_seq_one_letter_code
_entity_poly.pdbx_strand_id
1 'polypeptide(L)'
;MSGVQRIEFEDRGQDFLWWEIDTETGRILGCGPHQGWLWADGDHRVDLSTIGIGQRPSFYHRRRMDVITLKYVIVSAGPAPAGGR
;
A
#
# COMPACT_ATOMS: atom_id res chain seq x y z
N MET A 1 9.96 17.04 -3.23
CA MET A 1 8.55 17.00 -2.80
C MET A 1 8.17 15.54 -2.82
N SER A 2 7.97 14.92 -1.65
CA SER A 2 7.47 13.55 -1.59
C SER A 2 6.02 13.52 -2.06
N GLY A 3 5.70 12.63 -3.00
CA GLY A 3 4.35 12.40 -3.48
C GLY A 3 3.67 11.30 -2.67
N VAL A 4 2.35 11.31 -2.65
CA VAL A 4 1.56 10.19 -2.14
C VAL A 4 0.78 9.58 -3.29
N GLN A 5 0.92 8.27 -3.48
CA GLN A 5 0.20 7.50 -4.47
C GLN A 5 -0.82 6.62 -3.76
N ARG A 6 -2.08 6.63 -4.23
CA ARG A 6 -3.07 5.63 -3.82
C ARG A 6 -3.07 4.48 -4.83
N ILE A 7 -3.00 3.26 -4.32
CA ILE A 7 -3.26 2.04 -5.08
C ILE A 7 -4.53 1.39 -4.54
N GLU A 8 -5.31 0.80 -5.44
CA GLU A 8 -6.51 0.04 -5.10
C GLU A 8 -6.31 -1.42 -5.52
N PHE A 9 -6.84 -2.32 -4.70
CA PHE A 9 -6.75 -3.76 -4.88
C PHE A 9 -8.05 -4.29 -5.45
N GLU A 10 -7.96 -5.38 -6.21
CA GLU A 10 -9.13 -6.19 -6.55
C GLU A 10 -9.86 -6.61 -5.26
N ASP A 11 -11.19 -6.55 -5.29
CA ASP A 11 -11.99 -7.03 -4.18
C ASP A 11 -12.14 -8.56 -4.26
N ARG A 12 -11.64 -9.25 -3.23
CA ARG A 12 -11.78 -10.69 -3.00
C ARG A 12 -12.34 -10.99 -1.60
N GLY A 13 -13.04 -10.03 -1.00
CA GLY A 13 -13.62 -10.15 0.34
C GLY A 13 -12.62 -9.93 1.49
N GLN A 14 -11.50 -9.25 1.23
CA GLN A 14 -10.54 -8.86 2.26
C GLN A 14 -10.95 -7.56 3.00
N ASP A 15 -10.33 -7.31 4.15
CA ASP A 15 -10.68 -6.16 5.01
C ASP A 15 -10.21 -4.79 4.49
N PHE A 16 -9.33 -4.76 3.49
CA PHE A 16 -8.81 -3.52 2.92
C PHE A 16 -8.74 -3.58 1.38
N LEU A 17 -9.04 -2.45 0.76
CA LEU A 17 -9.14 -2.30 -0.69
C LEU A 17 -8.15 -1.30 -1.25
N TRP A 18 -7.47 -0.50 -0.43
CA TRP A 18 -6.50 0.47 -0.92
C TRP A 18 -5.39 0.74 0.09
N TRP A 19 -4.24 1.16 -0.43
CA TRP A 19 -3.14 1.75 0.32
C TRP A 19 -2.78 3.12 -0.23
N GLU A 20 -2.38 4.01 0.66
CA GLU A 20 -1.67 5.25 0.33
C GLU A 20 -0.19 5.06 0.65
N ILE A 21 0.67 5.34 -0.33
CA ILE A 21 2.09 5.03 -0.29
C ILE A 21 2.87 6.31 -0.54
N ASP A 22 3.83 6.60 0.33
CA ASP A 22 4.86 7.62 0.09
C ASP A 22 5.78 7.15 -1.04
N THR A 23 5.83 7.92 -2.14
CA THR A 23 6.52 7.49 -3.38
C THR A 23 8.03 7.59 -3.30
N GLU A 24 8.59 8.13 -2.21
CA GLU A 24 10.04 8.25 -2.01
C GLU A 24 10.56 7.12 -1.12
N THR A 25 9.81 6.79 -0.08
CA THR A 25 10.21 5.84 0.95
C THR A 25 9.54 4.47 0.84
N GLY A 26 8.46 4.38 0.05
CA GLY A 26 7.59 3.20 -0.02
C GLY A 26 6.73 3.00 1.22
N ARG A 27 6.75 3.92 2.20
CA ARG A 27 5.99 3.76 3.44
C ARG A 27 4.49 3.79 3.17
N ILE A 28 3.76 2.85 3.76
CA ILE A 28 2.30 2.87 3.78
C ILE A 28 1.86 3.94 4.79
N LEU A 29 1.17 4.97 4.30
CA LEU A 29 0.67 6.11 5.06
C LEU A 29 -0.81 5.96 5.44
N GLY A 30 -1.55 5.19 4.65
CA GLY A 30 -2.99 4.98 4.83
C GLY A 30 -3.44 3.65 4.26
N CYS A 31 -4.53 3.12 4.81
CA CYS A 31 -5.16 1.89 4.36
C CYS A 31 -6.63 1.92 4.73
N GLY A 32 -7.50 1.40 3.87
CA GLY A 32 -8.92 1.30 4.16
C GLY A 32 -9.67 0.30 3.27
N PRO A 33 -10.94 0.00 3.57
CA PRO A 33 -11.75 0.62 4.63
C PRO A 33 -11.35 0.23 6.07
N HIS A 34 -10.65 -0.88 6.26
CA HIS A 34 -10.21 -1.32 7.60
C HIS A 34 -8.70 -1.55 7.67
N GLN A 35 -8.23 -2.02 8.83
CA GLN A 35 -6.84 -2.40 9.11
C GLN A 35 -5.79 -1.28 8.94
N GLY A 36 -6.18 -0.01 8.95
CA GLY A 36 -5.25 1.13 8.92
C GLY A 36 -4.18 1.06 10.02
N TRP A 37 -4.57 0.65 11.23
CA TRP A 37 -3.67 0.48 12.38
C TRP A 37 -2.59 -0.59 12.17
N LEU A 38 -2.81 -1.55 11.26
CA LEU A 38 -1.86 -2.61 10.94
C LEU A 38 -0.89 -2.16 9.84
N TRP A 39 -1.44 -1.61 8.75
CA TRP A 39 -0.66 -1.31 7.56
C TRP A 39 0.04 0.05 7.62
N ALA A 40 -0.58 1.05 8.23
CA ALA A 40 -0.01 2.40 8.39
C ALA A 40 0.71 2.60 9.74
N ASP A 41 1.20 1.51 10.35
CA ASP A 41 1.90 1.52 11.64
C ASP A 41 3.31 2.14 11.57
N GLY A 42 3.86 2.29 10.36
CA GLY A 42 5.19 2.82 10.09
C GLY A 42 6.31 1.79 9.95
N ASP A 43 6.01 0.51 10.16
CA ASP A 43 6.96 -0.60 10.01
C ASP A 43 6.82 -1.32 8.65
N HIS A 44 5.74 -1.05 7.92
CA HIS A 44 5.49 -1.59 6.58
C HIS A 44 5.92 -0.61 5.49
N ARG A 45 6.69 -1.13 4.53
CA ARG A 45 7.13 -0.38 3.36
C ARG A 45 7.06 -1.27 2.12
N VAL A 46 6.54 -0.71 1.04
CA VAL A 46 6.33 -1.38 -0.23
C VAL A 46 7.60 -1.29 -1.07
N ASP A 47 7.91 -2.37 -1.77
CA ASP A 47 8.85 -2.34 -2.87
C ASP A 47 8.19 -1.61 -4.05
N LEU A 48 8.58 -0.35 -4.26
CA LEU A 48 8.02 0.52 -5.28
C LEU A 48 8.16 -0.06 -6.70
N SER A 49 9.13 -0.95 -6.95
CA SER A 49 9.28 -1.62 -8.25
C SER A 49 8.14 -2.61 -8.57
N THR A 50 7.37 -3.01 -7.54
CA THR A 50 6.23 -3.93 -7.67
C THR A 50 4.88 -3.21 -7.79
N ILE A 51 4.89 -1.86 -7.77
CA ILE A 51 3.69 -1.05 -7.91
C ILE A 51 3.33 -0.88 -9.39
N GLY A 52 2.28 -1.55 -9.82
CA GLY A 52 1.73 -1.39 -11.16
C GLY A 52 0.38 -2.09 -11.31
N ILE A 53 -0.50 -1.58 -12.16
CA ILE A 53 -1.79 -2.21 -12.45
C ILE A 53 -1.55 -3.62 -12.99
N GLY A 54 -2.28 -4.60 -12.48
CA GLY A 54 -2.11 -6.02 -12.78
C GLY A 54 -1.03 -6.73 -11.95
N GLN A 55 -0.24 -5.99 -11.16
CA GLN A 55 0.81 -6.56 -10.30
C GLN A 55 0.32 -6.81 -8.88
N ARG A 56 1.09 -7.63 -8.15
CA ARG A 56 0.92 -7.88 -6.72
C ARG A 56 2.05 -7.18 -5.97
N PRO A 57 1.77 -6.25 -5.06
CA PRO A 57 2.84 -5.53 -4.39
C PRO A 57 3.56 -6.45 -3.41
N SER A 58 4.88 -6.31 -3.35
CA SER A 58 5.69 -6.84 -2.26
C SER A 58 5.93 -5.76 -1.23
N PHE A 59 5.88 -6.11 0.04
CA PHE A 59 6.21 -5.21 1.14
C PHE A 59 7.19 -5.90 2.09
N TYR A 60 7.98 -5.09 2.77
CA TYR A 60 8.87 -5.54 3.82
C TYR A 60 8.36 -5.08 5.18
N HIS A 61 8.39 -6.01 6.14
CA HIS A 61 8.06 -5.74 7.53
C HIS A 61 9.36 -5.50 8.31
N ARG A 62 9.62 -4.24 8.68
CA ARG A 62 10.90 -3.82 9.28
C ARG A 62 11.33 -4.67 10.49
N ARG A 63 10.41 -5.03 11.39
CA ARG A 63 10.75 -5.80 12.61
C ARG A 63 11.06 -7.27 12.37
N ARG A 64 10.47 -7.89 11.35
CA ARG A 64 10.66 -9.32 11.08
C ARG A 64 11.78 -9.57 10.07
N MET A 65 12.17 -8.53 9.31
CA MET A 65 13.12 -8.63 8.20
C MET A 65 12.64 -9.57 7.09
N ASP A 66 11.32 -9.66 6.93
CA ASP A 66 10.65 -10.51 5.95
C ASP A 66 10.15 -9.67 4.78
N VAL A 67 10.19 -10.24 3.57
CA VAL A 67 9.51 -9.72 2.38
C VAL A 67 8.31 -10.60 2.09
N ILE A 68 7.14 -9.98 1.95
CA ILE A 68 5.87 -10.67 1.71
C ILE A 68 5.21 -10.06 0.47
N THR A 69 4.81 -10.91 -0.47
CA THR A 69 3.99 -10.50 -1.62
C THR A 69 2.50 -10.63 -1.26
N LEU A 70 1.76 -9.55 -1.47
CA LEU A 70 0.32 -9.53 -1.26
C LEU A 70 -0.38 -10.45 -2.27
N LYS A 71 -1.50 -11.06 -1.88
CA LYS A 71 -2.26 -11.93 -2.78
C LYS A 71 -3.09 -11.16 -3.80
N TYR A 72 -3.43 -9.91 -3.48
CA TYR A 72 -4.36 -9.07 -4.23
C TYR A 72 -3.64 -8.27 -5.31
N VAL A 73 -4.21 -8.29 -6.50
CA VAL A 73 -3.75 -7.53 -7.66
C VAL A 73 -4.14 -6.06 -7.53
N ILE A 74 -3.27 -5.16 -7.95
CA ILE A 74 -3.54 -3.73 -8.08
C ILE A 74 -4.43 -3.50 -9.31
N VAL A 75 -5.60 -2.90 -9.12
CA VAL A 75 -6.56 -2.60 -10.19
C VAL A 75 -6.59 -1.11 -10.55
N SER A 76 -6.13 -0.24 -9.66
CA SER A 76 -6.02 1.20 -9.88
C SER A 76 -4.78 1.75 -9.18
N ALA A 77 -4.14 2.75 -9.78
CA ALA A 77 -2.99 3.43 -9.20
C ALA A 77 -2.93 4.88 -9.70
N GLY A 78 -2.81 5.84 -8.78
CA GLY A 78 -2.76 7.26 -9.13
C GLY A 78 -2.39 8.15 -7.94
N PRO A 79 -2.33 9.47 -8.14
CA PRO A 79 -2.14 10.41 -7.04
C PRO A 79 -3.18 10.15 -5.95
N ALA A 80 -2.75 10.14 -4.68
CA ALA A 80 -3.70 10.04 -3.59
C ALA A 80 -4.63 11.26 -3.60
N PRO A 81 -5.93 11.08 -3.28
CA PRO A 81 -6.86 12.20 -3.23
C PRO A 81 -6.35 13.26 -2.23
N ALA A 82 -6.50 14.53 -2.60
CA ALA A 82 -6.06 15.63 -1.76
C ALA A 82 -6.90 15.68 -0.47
N GLY A 83 -6.33 15.18 0.62
CA GLY A 83 -6.87 15.35 1.97
C GLY A 83 -8.01 14.40 2.33
N GLY A 84 -7.68 13.35 3.07
CA GLY A 84 -8.60 12.66 3.96
C GLY A 84 -7.99 12.61 5.36
N ARG A 85 -8.14 13.68 6.13
CA ARG A 85 -8.05 13.65 7.60
C ARG A 85 -9.41 13.94 8.16
#